data_AF-A0A537ZPG7-F1
#
_entry.id   AF-A0A537ZPG7-F1
#
_cell.length_a   1.000
_cell.length_b   1.000
_cell.length_c   1.000
_cell.angle_alpha   90.00
_cell.angle_beta   90.00
_cell.angle_gamma   90.00
#
_symmetry.space_group_name_H-M   'P 1'
#
loop_
_entity.id
_entity.type
_entity.pdbx_description
1 polymer ?
#
loop_
_entity_poly.entity_id
_entity_poly.type
_entity_poly.pdbx_seq_one_letter_code
_entity_poly.pdbx_strand_id
1 'polypeptide(L)'
;MQIAQALKLVLAQHDWKAGPYRIGLQICDETTATSDFADPKKCAANARAFTRNRSVLAVVGPHFSSCAASMLGILSKAPGGAIPVISGSTTYLGLTRSGPGVGPGEPASFYGGGARNFVRIVPADDVQGAAVATYLKDHG
;
A
#
# COMPACT_ATOMS: atom_id res chain seq x y z
N MET A 1 -12.36 1.18 9.76
CA MET A 1 -12.87 2.48 9.22
C MET A 1 -12.19 3.75 9.78
N GLN A 2 -10.99 3.70 10.39
CA GLN A 2 -10.32 4.92 10.88
C GLN A 2 -9.54 5.68 9.78
N ILE A 3 -8.75 4.97 8.96
CA ILE A 3 -7.89 5.58 7.91
C ILE A 3 -8.71 6.38 6.89
N ALA A 4 -9.84 5.83 6.43
CA ALA A 4 -10.72 6.52 5.48
C ALA A 4 -11.31 7.83 6.05
N GLN A 5 -11.59 7.88 7.35
CA GLN A 5 -12.11 9.09 8.00
C GLN A 5 -11.00 10.13 8.19
N ALA A 6 -9.78 9.70 8.54
CA ALA A 6 -8.63 10.58 8.60
C ALA A 6 -8.34 11.24 7.24
N LEU A 7 -8.41 10.48 6.14
CA LEU A 7 -8.25 11.04 4.79
C LEU A 7 -9.34 12.06 4.45
N LYS A 8 -10.61 11.76 4.76
CA LYS A 8 -11.71 12.73 4.56
C LYS A 8 -11.50 14.00 5.37
N LEU A 9 -11.07 13.88 6.62
CA LEU A 9 -10.80 15.02 7.49
C LEU A 9 -9.70 15.92 6.91
N VAL A 10 -8.56 15.34 6.54
CA VAL A 10 -7.44 16.11 5.95
C VAL A 10 -7.87 16.76 4.64
N LEU A 11 -8.56 16.04 3.76
CA LEU A 11 -9.05 16.63 2.51
C LEU A 11 -10.04 17.76 2.74
N ALA A 12 -10.93 17.64 3.72
CA ALA A 12 -11.86 18.70 4.10
C ALA A 12 -11.13 19.93 4.65
N GLN A 13 -10.10 19.74 5.49
CA GLN A 13 -9.24 20.82 6.00
C GLN A 13 -8.48 21.56 4.89
N HIS A 14 -8.26 20.91 3.75
CA HIS A 14 -7.64 21.49 2.57
C HIS A 14 -8.65 21.83 1.45
N ASP A 15 -9.94 22.04 1.80
CA ASP A 15 -11.01 22.42 0.86
C ASP A 15 -11.16 21.49 -0.36
N TRP A 16 -10.77 20.22 -0.20
CA TRP A 16 -10.70 19.22 -1.27
C TRP A 16 -9.81 19.66 -2.43
N LYS A 17 -8.67 20.29 -2.13
CA LYS A 17 -7.71 20.79 -3.13
C LYS A 17 -6.28 20.31 -2.89
N ALA A 18 -5.55 20.16 -4.00
CA ALA A 18 -4.10 20.05 -4.03
C ALA A 18 -3.56 21.18 -4.93
N GLY A 19 -3.06 22.25 -4.31
CA GLY A 19 -2.74 23.49 -5.02
C GLY A 19 -3.99 24.06 -5.73
N PRO A 20 -3.93 24.34 -7.06
CA PRO A 20 -5.07 24.86 -7.80
C PRO A 20 -6.11 23.79 -8.17
N TYR A 21 -5.81 22.50 -7.98
CA TYR A 21 -6.64 21.40 -8.47
C TYR A 21 -7.62 20.92 -7.41
N ARG A 22 -8.87 20.68 -7.81
CA ARG A 22 -9.85 19.97 -6.95
C ARG A 22 -9.59 18.47 -7.04
N ILE A 23 -9.60 17.80 -5.90
CA ILE A 23 -9.37 16.37 -5.79
C ILE A 23 -10.56 15.69 -5.12
N GLY A 24 -10.82 14.45 -5.52
CA GLY A 24 -11.85 13.59 -4.94
C GLY A 24 -11.25 12.40 -4.19
N LEU A 25 -12.03 11.80 -3.30
CA LEU A 25 -11.67 10.59 -2.59
C LEU A 25 -12.68 9.49 -2.93
N GLN A 26 -12.19 8.38 -3.47
CA GLN A 26 -12.95 7.15 -3.61
C GLN A 26 -12.41 6.13 -2.60
N ILE A 27 -13.31 5.61 -1.76
CA ILE A 27 -12.98 4.55 -0.81
C ILE A 27 -13.33 3.21 -1.44
N CYS A 28 -12.35 2.31 -1.51
CA CYS A 28 -12.52 0.93 -1.92
C CYS A 28 -12.13 0.00 -0.78
N ASP A 29 -12.81 -1.13 -0.69
CA ASP A 29 -12.56 -2.15 0.31
C ASP A 29 -11.62 -3.23 -0.25
N GLU A 30 -10.79 -3.80 0.60
CA GLU A 30 -9.85 -4.89 0.30
C GLU A 30 -10.28 -6.24 0.88
N THR A 31 -11.28 -6.27 1.75
CA THR A 31 -11.82 -7.50 2.34
C THR A 31 -13.16 -7.88 1.71
N THR A 32 -13.75 -9.01 2.08
CA THR A 32 -15.09 -9.42 1.62
C THR A 32 -16.08 -9.40 2.78
N ALA A 33 -17.37 -9.55 2.49
CA ALA A 33 -18.39 -9.64 3.54
C ALA A 33 -18.21 -10.84 4.48
N THR A 34 -17.37 -11.81 4.12
CA THR A 34 -17.17 -13.07 4.84
C THR A 34 -15.77 -13.19 5.45
N SER A 35 -14.91 -12.18 5.32
CA SER A 35 -13.52 -12.22 5.79
C SER A 35 -13.06 -10.84 6.23
N ASP A 36 -12.40 -10.77 7.38
CA ASP A 36 -11.73 -9.56 7.86
C ASP A 36 -10.31 -9.39 7.28
N PHE A 37 -9.82 -10.40 6.56
CA PHE A 37 -8.54 -10.35 5.86
C PHE A 37 -8.72 -9.91 4.40
N ALA A 38 -7.66 -9.29 3.85
CA ALA A 38 -7.63 -8.93 2.44
C ALA A 38 -7.88 -10.13 1.53
N ASP A 39 -8.76 -9.94 0.54
CA ASP A 39 -8.99 -10.88 -0.54
C ASP A 39 -8.10 -10.51 -1.75
N PRO A 40 -7.16 -11.38 -2.16
CA PRO A 40 -6.23 -11.07 -3.25
C PRO A 40 -6.94 -10.77 -4.57
N LYS A 41 -8.07 -11.43 -4.86
CA LYS A 41 -8.82 -11.21 -6.11
C LYS A 41 -9.47 -9.83 -6.11
N LYS A 42 -10.03 -9.38 -4.99
CA LYS A 42 -10.60 -8.05 -4.81
C LYS A 42 -9.53 -6.97 -4.91
N CYS A 43 -8.38 -7.16 -4.27
CA CYS A 43 -7.22 -6.26 -4.40
C CYS A 43 -6.76 -6.12 -5.86
N ALA A 44 -6.60 -7.23 -6.57
CA ALA A 44 -6.26 -7.21 -7.99
C ALA A 44 -7.35 -6.57 -8.86
N ALA A 45 -8.63 -6.81 -8.55
CA ALA A 45 -9.75 -6.19 -9.27
C ALA A 45 -9.79 -4.67 -9.08
N ASN A 46 -9.58 -4.19 -7.85
CA ASN A 46 -9.44 -2.77 -7.53
C ASN A 46 -8.28 -2.14 -8.32
N ALA A 47 -7.10 -2.76 -8.28
CA ALA A 47 -5.94 -2.28 -9.04
C ALA A 47 -6.25 -2.15 -10.55
N ARG A 48 -6.89 -3.16 -11.15
CA ARG A 48 -7.30 -3.10 -12.56
C ARG A 48 -8.34 -2.02 -12.83
N ALA A 49 -9.25 -1.75 -11.90
CA ALA A 49 -10.21 -0.65 -12.03
C ALA A 49 -9.49 0.70 -11.99
N PHE A 50 -8.49 0.84 -11.12
CA PHE A 50 -7.70 2.06 -11.00
C PHE A 50 -6.88 2.34 -12.27
N THR A 51 -6.23 1.33 -12.87
CA THR A 51 -5.47 1.53 -14.10
C THR A 51 -6.31 1.93 -15.32
N ARG A 52 -7.61 1.61 -15.31
CA ARG A 52 -8.56 2.02 -16.36
C ARG A 52 -9.13 3.41 -16.15
N ASN A 53 -9.08 3.94 -14.92
CA ASN A 53 -9.63 5.24 -14.60
C ASN A 53 -8.55 6.32 -14.65
N ARG A 54 -8.57 7.15 -15.70
CA ARG A 54 -7.59 8.23 -15.89
C ARG A 54 -7.66 9.35 -14.84
N SER A 55 -8.71 9.40 -14.02
CA SER A 55 -8.83 10.35 -12.92
C SER A 55 -8.14 9.88 -11.63
N VAL A 56 -7.62 8.65 -11.57
CA VAL A 56 -6.89 8.16 -10.40
C VAL A 56 -5.47 8.73 -10.40
N LEU A 57 -5.17 9.54 -9.39
CA LEU A 57 -3.86 10.17 -9.21
C LEU A 57 -2.90 9.30 -8.40
N ALA A 58 -3.41 8.67 -7.34
CA ALA A 58 -2.66 7.82 -6.43
C ALA A 58 -3.60 6.90 -5.65
N VAL A 59 -3.04 5.84 -5.08
CA VAL A 59 -3.71 4.97 -4.10
C VAL A 59 -3.15 5.28 -2.73
N VAL A 60 -4.03 5.60 -1.78
CA VAL A 60 -3.67 5.70 -0.36
C VAL A 60 -4.21 4.46 0.35
N GLY A 61 -3.31 3.68 0.93
CA GLY A 61 -3.50 2.27 1.26
C GLY A 61 -2.58 1.38 0.40
N PRO A 62 -2.77 0.06 0.37
CA PRO A 62 -3.78 -0.72 1.12
C PRO A 62 -3.47 -0.83 2.62
N HIS A 63 -4.40 -1.42 3.38
CA HIS A 63 -4.18 -1.65 4.81
C HIS A 63 -3.32 -2.90 5.05
N PHE A 64 -3.64 -4.01 4.37
CA PHE A 64 -2.89 -5.26 4.43
C PHE A 64 -1.71 -5.32 3.43
N SER A 65 -0.56 -5.82 3.89
CA SER A 65 0.62 -6.06 3.03
C SER A 65 0.35 -7.05 1.89
N SER A 66 -0.49 -8.06 2.12
CA SER A 66 -0.90 -9.02 1.08
C SER A 66 -1.70 -8.38 -0.05
N CYS A 67 -2.50 -7.36 0.28
CA CYS A 67 -3.20 -6.57 -0.72
C CYS A 67 -2.22 -5.73 -1.54
N ALA A 68 -1.22 -5.10 -0.90
CA ALA A 68 -0.17 -4.35 -1.61
C ALA A 68 0.53 -5.25 -2.63
N ALA A 69 1.01 -6.42 -2.19
CA ALA A 69 1.64 -7.42 -3.05
C ALA A 69 0.79 -7.78 -4.28
N SER A 70 -0.53 -7.88 -4.11
CA SER A 70 -1.50 -8.19 -5.18
C SER A 70 -1.73 -7.03 -6.17
N MET A 71 -1.46 -5.79 -5.76
CA MET A 71 -1.75 -4.57 -6.54
C MET A 71 -0.54 -4.04 -7.32
N LEU A 72 0.67 -4.12 -6.76
CA LEU A 72 1.86 -3.42 -7.27
C LEU A 72 2.19 -3.74 -8.72
N GLY A 73 2.14 -5.01 -9.11
CA GLY A 73 2.45 -5.42 -10.49
C GLY A 73 1.46 -4.89 -11.52
N ILE A 74 0.20 -4.70 -11.12
CA ILE A 74 -0.85 -4.16 -11.98
C ILE A 74 -0.71 -2.63 -12.08
N LEU A 75 -0.55 -1.95 -10.93
CA LEU A 75 -0.46 -0.49 -10.87
C LEU A 75 0.84 0.05 -11.47
N SER A 76 1.94 -0.71 -11.39
CA SER A 76 3.24 -0.34 -11.97
C SER A 76 3.27 -0.36 -13.50
N LYS A 77 2.28 -1.00 -14.13
CA LYS A 77 2.15 -1.16 -15.58
C LYS A 77 0.93 -0.42 -16.14
N ALA A 78 0.39 0.54 -15.40
CA ALA A 78 -0.76 1.30 -15.86
C ALA A 78 -0.44 2.05 -17.17
N PRO A 79 -1.36 2.08 -18.16
CA PRO A 79 -1.09 2.68 -19.48
C PRO A 79 -0.72 4.18 -19.46
N GLY A 80 -1.05 4.90 -18.39
CA GLY A 80 -0.73 6.31 -18.18
C GLY A 80 0.55 6.57 -17.39
N GLY A 81 1.36 5.53 -17.14
CA GLY A 81 2.46 5.56 -16.18
C GLY A 81 2.05 4.95 -14.84
N ALA A 82 3.04 4.48 -14.09
CA ALA A 82 2.79 3.76 -12.84
C ALA A 82 2.01 4.62 -11.84
N ILE A 83 0.95 4.05 -11.25
CA ILE A 83 0.12 4.76 -10.26
C ILE A 83 0.83 4.69 -8.90
N PRO A 84 1.16 5.82 -8.24
CA PRO A 84 1.77 5.82 -6.91
C PRO A 84 0.87 5.16 -5.86
N VAL A 85 1.48 4.40 -4.96
CA VAL A 85 0.83 3.70 -3.84
C VAL A 85 1.52 4.08 -2.54
N ILE A 86 0.75 4.64 -1.61
CA ILE A 86 1.24 5.14 -0.33
C ILE A 86 0.48 4.44 0.78
N SER A 87 1.14 3.57 1.56
CA SER A 87 0.48 2.89 2.69
C SER A 87 0.93 3.42 4.06
N GLY A 88 -0.05 3.59 4.93
CA GLY A 88 0.13 3.93 6.34
C GLY A 88 0.06 2.74 7.31
N SER A 89 0.06 1.49 6.83
CA SER A 89 -0.06 0.34 7.74
C SER A 89 0.61 -0.95 7.29
N THR A 90 1.15 -1.02 6.07
CA THR A 90 1.84 -2.23 5.58
C THR A 90 3.24 -2.35 6.18
N THR A 91 3.50 -3.42 6.93
CA THR A 91 4.77 -3.61 7.66
C THR A 91 5.71 -4.64 7.03
N TYR A 92 5.19 -5.53 6.19
CA TYR A 92 5.99 -6.54 5.48
C TYR A 92 7.22 -5.94 4.78
N LEU A 93 8.39 -6.45 5.16
CA LEU A 93 9.70 -5.96 4.72
C LEU A 93 9.88 -5.99 3.20
N GLY A 94 9.46 -7.10 2.58
CA GLY A 94 9.63 -7.40 1.17
C GLY A 94 8.97 -6.42 0.21
N LEU A 95 8.05 -5.56 0.68
CA LEU A 95 7.45 -4.51 -0.14
C LEU A 95 8.45 -3.40 -0.52
N THR A 96 9.57 -3.28 0.20
CA THR A 96 10.54 -2.18 -0.01
C THR A 96 11.99 -2.65 -0.11
N ARG A 97 12.38 -3.73 0.59
CA ARG A 97 13.75 -4.24 0.58
C ARG A 97 13.80 -5.74 0.84
N SER A 98 14.89 -6.37 0.43
CA SER A 98 15.21 -7.74 0.82
C SER A 98 15.67 -7.81 2.28
N GLY A 99 15.65 -9.00 2.87
CA GLY A 99 16.12 -9.24 4.23
C GLY A 99 15.69 -10.61 4.77
N PRO A 100 15.98 -10.91 6.04
CA PRO A 100 15.50 -12.12 6.70
C PRO A 100 13.96 -12.22 6.64
N GLY A 101 13.46 -13.41 6.32
CA GLY A 101 12.00 -13.67 6.22
C GLY A 101 11.32 -13.09 4.97
N VAL A 102 12.07 -12.52 4.04
CA VAL A 102 11.55 -11.98 2.77
C VAL A 102 11.65 -13.02 1.66
N GLY A 103 10.60 -13.11 0.84
CA GLY A 103 10.55 -14.01 -0.31
C GLY A 103 11.65 -13.74 -1.35
N PRO A 104 12.09 -14.77 -2.10
CA PRO A 104 13.16 -14.61 -3.08
C PRO A 104 12.77 -13.62 -4.18
N GLY A 105 13.71 -12.74 -4.54
CA GLY A 105 13.52 -11.75 -5.61
C GLY A 105 12.65 -10.54 -5.21
N GLU A 106 12.18 -10.44 -3.97
CA GLU A 106 11.45 -9.27 -3.49
C GLU A 106 12.40 -8.10 -3.16
N PRO A 107 11.99 -6.85 -3.42
CA PRO A 107 10.68 -6.42 -3.95
C PRO A 107 10.51 -6.57 -5.47
N ALA A 108 11.55 -6.93 -6.25
CA ALA A 108 11.48 -6.91 -7.73
C ALA A 108 10.36 -7.81 -8.31
N SER A 109 10.13 -8.96 -7.69
CA SER A 109 9.08 -9.92 -8.07
C SER A 109 7.67 -9.31 -8.09
N PHE A 110 7.34 -8.37 -7.18
CA PHE A 110 6.01 -7.73 -7.13
C PHE A 110 5.66 -6.91 -8.36
N TYR A 111 6.64 -6.55 -9.19
CA TYR A 111 6.47 -5.60 -10.28
C TYR A 111 6.51 -6.27 -11.64
N GLY A 112 7.13 -7.45 -11.75
CA GLY A 112 7.27 -8.19 -13.01
C GLY A 112 7.79 -7.31 -14.16
N GLY A 113 8.81 -6.48 -13.89
CA GLY A 113 9.39 -5.52 -14.84
C GLY A 113 8.71 -4.15 -14.93
N GLY A 114 7.63 -3.90 -14.17
CA GLY A 114 7.01 -2.57 -14.06
C GLY A 114 7.83 -1.58 -13.21
N ALA A 115 7.48 -0.30 -13.27
CA ALA A 115 8.17 0.75 -12.53
C ALA A 115 7.83 0.73 -11.03
N ARG A 116 8.83 1.05 -10.18
CA ARG A 116 8.61 1.19 -8.73
C ARG A 116 7.64 2.33 -8.45
N ASN A 117 6.64 2.05 -7.62
CA ASN A 117 5.54 2.97 -7.34
C ASN A 117 5.03 2.88 -5.90
N PHE A 118 5.78 2.27 -4.99
CA PHE A 118 5.32 2.03 -3.62
C PHE A 118 6.18 2.77 -2.59
N VAL A 119 5.52 3.39 -1.63
CA VAL A 119 6.13 3.87 -0.39
C VAL A 119 5.24 3.54 0.80
N ARG A 120 5.87 3.40 1.98
CA ARG A 120 5.16 3.31 3.26
C ARG A 120 5.67 4.38 4.21
N ILE A 121 4.80 4.84 5.10
CA ILE A 121 5.15 5.80 6.16
C ILE A 121 5.38 5.13 7.52
N VAL A 122 4.99 3.86 7.68
CA VAL A 122 5.19 3.08 8.91
C VAL A 122 6.49 2.27 8.88
N PRO A 123 7.10 1.99 10.04
CA PRO A 123 8.25 1.09 10.15
C PRO A 123 7.96 -0.31 9.62
N ALA A 124 9.02 -0.99 9.17
CA ALA A 124 8.93 -2.40 8.79
C ALA A 124 8.96 -3.34 9.99
N ASP A 125 8.57 -4.59 9.76
CA ASP A 125 8.65 -5.67 10.76
C ASP A 125 10.08 -5.88 11.31
N ASP A 126 11.12 -5.63 10.51
CA ASP A 126 12.51 -5.81 10.96
C ASP A 126 12.93 -4.82 12.06
N VAL A 127 12.32 -3.64 12.13
CA VAL A 127 12.53 -2.69 13.22
C VAL A 127 11.98 -3.26 14.53
N GLN A 128 10.81 -3.90 14.47
CA GLN A 128 10.23 -4.59 15.63
C GLN A 128 11.08 -5.80 16.03
N GLY A 129 11.52 -6.60 15.05
CA GLY A 129 12.40 -7.74 15.29
C GLY A 129 13.74 -7.34 15.93
N ALA A 130 14.35 -6.26 15.46
CA ALA A 130 15.57 -5.71 16.05
C ALA A 130 15.34 -5.27 17.50
N ALA A 131 14.23 -4.59 17.80
CA ALA A 131 13.91 -4.17 19.17
C ALA A 131 13.74 -5.36 20.12
N VAL A 132 13.07 -6.44 19.67
CA VAL A 132 12.94 -7.68 20.45
C VAL A 132 14.29 -8.33 20.69
N ALA A 133 15.15 -8.41 19.66
CA ALA A 133 16.49 -8.98 19.79
C ALA A 133 17.37 -8.18 20.77
N THR A 134 17.30 -6.85 20.72
CA THR A 134 18.00 -5.98 21.68
C THR A 134 17.49 -6.20 23.10
N TYR A 135 16.17 -6.26 23.30
CA TYR A 135 15.60 -6.52 24.62
C TYR A 135 16.08 -7.86 25.22
N LEU A 136 16.06 -8.93 24.42
CA LEU A 136 16.54 -10.26 24.82
C LEU A 136 18.04 -10.27 25.13
N LYS A 137 18.84 -9.51 24.37
CA LYS A 137 20.28 -9.38 24.67
C LYS A 137 20.52 -8.69 26.01
N ASP A 138 19.73 -7.68 26.33
CA ASP A 138 19.94 -6.84 27.51
C ASP A 138 19.34 -7.43 28.79
N HIS A 139 18.32 -8.30 28.68
CA HIS A 139 17.52 -8.81 29.82
C HIS A 139 17.26 -10.32 29.80
N GLY A 140 17.82 -11.07 28.84
CA GLY A 140 17.65 -12.52 28.72
C GLY A 140 18.74 -13.35 29.37
#